data_AF-A0A4P5VZA9-F1
#
_entry.id   AF-A0A4P5VZA9-F1
#
_cell.length_a   1.000
_cell.length_b   1.000
_cell.length_c   1.000
_cell.angle_alpha   90.00
_cell.angle_beta   90.00
_cell.angle_gamma   90.00
#
_symmetry.space_group_name_H-M   'P 1'
#
loop_
_entity.id
_entity.type
_entity.pdbx_description
1 polymer ?
#
loop_
_entity_poly.entity_id
_entity_poly.type
_entity_poly.pdbx_seq_one_letter_code
_entity_poly.pdbx_strand_id
1 'polypeptide(L)'
;MGQMITKPDANPIISALANWIFLNGGIGYFLMGQKKKAIIALIICWVVGPITCGVGMMCAWVFAYDAYLLSQKLQAGQSIGENENGLEFLNMIFKD
;
A
#
# COMPACT_ATOMS: atom_id res chain seq x y z
N MET A 1 1.74 2.14 19.92
CA MET A 1 1.56 3.46 19.29
C MET A 1 2.45 3.47 18.06
N GLY A 2 1.87 3.23 16.88
CA GLY A 2 2.64 3.16 15.63
C GLY A 2 3.29 4.50 15.29
N GLN A 3 4.39 4.47 14.54
CA GLN A 3 5.02 5.71 14.09
C GLN A 3 4.06 6.47 13.16
N MET A 4 3.94 7.77 13.37
CA MET A 4 3.19 8.66 12.49
C MET A 4 4.09 9.09 11.35
N ILE A 5 3.65 8.88 10.12
CA ILE A 5 4.34 9.25 8.90
C ILE A 5 3.77 10.57 8.41
N THR A 6 4.65 11.54 8.14
CA THR A 6 4.33 12.79 7.46
C THR A 6 5.18 12.93 6.21
N LYS A 7 4.55 13.20 5.08
CA LYS A 7 5.21 13.30 3.78
C LYS A 7 4.39 14.18 2.82
N PRO A 8 4.42 15.51 2.99
CA PRO A 8 3.59 16.45 2.20
C PRO A 8 3.95 16.46 0.71
N ASP A 9 5.13 15.97 0.34
CA ASP A 9 5.60 15.74 -1.03
C ASP A 9 5.09 14.42 -1.64
N ALA A 10 4.27 13.65 -0.92
CA ALA A 10 3.67 12.44 -1.46
C ALA A 10 2.79 12.75 -2.67
N ASN A 11 3.06 12.09 -3.80
CA ASN A 11 2.25 12.20 -5.00
C ASN A 11 1.34 10.96 -5.11
N PRO A 12 0.00 11.11 -5.01
CA PRO A 12 -0.93 9.99 -5.03
C PRO A 12 -0.85 9.14 -6.28
N ILE A 13 -0.64 9.77 -7.43
CA ILE A 13 -0.55 9.08 -8.72
C ILE A 13 0.72 8.23 -8.75
N ILE A 14 1.85 8.77 -8.29
CA ILE A 14 3.12 8.03 -8.27
C ILE A 14 3.03 6.83 -7.33
N SER A 15 2.48 7.00 -6.12
CA SER A 15 2.33 5.89 -5.18
C SER A 15 1.39 4.80 -5.69
N ALA A 16 0.28 5.18 -6.33
CA ALA A 16 -0.65 4.24 -6.94
C ALA A 16 -0.01 3.47 -8.10
N LEU A 17 0.63 4.18 -9.03
CA LEU A 17 1.33 3.57 -10.15
C LEU A 17 2.48 2.68 -9.69
N ALA A 18 3.21 3.06 -8.64
CA ALA A 18 4.28 2.23 -8.08
C ALA A 18 3.75 0.91 -7.51
N ASN A 19 2.57 0.91 -6.89
CA ASN A 19 1.92 -0.33 -6.42
C ASN A 19 1.30 -1.15 -7.56
N TRP A 20 0.89 -0.51 -8.65
CA TRP A 20 0.26 -1.21 -9.78
C TRP A 20 1.26 -1.76 -10.80
N ILE A 21 2.33 -1.02 -11.10
CA ILE A 21 3.32 -1.38 -12.11
C ILE A 21 3.99 -2.70 -11.76
N PHE A 22 4.16 -3.57 -12.75
CA PHE A 22 4.62 -4.95 -12.58
C PHE A 22 3.80 -5.79 -11.59
N LEU A 23 2.55 -5.39 -11.29
CA LEU A 23 1.67 -6.07 -10.33
C LEU A 23 2.33 -6.24 -8.95
N ASN A 24 3.16 -5.27 -8.57
CA ASN A 24 4.08 -5.44 -7.45
C ASN A 24 3.39 -5.30 -6.09
N GLY A 25 2.34 -4.49 -6.00
CA GLY A 25 1.52 -4.30 -4.80
C GLY A 25 2.20 -3.56 -3.64
N GLY A 26 3.54 -3.48 -3.59
CA GLY A 26 4.28 -2.98 -2.42
C GLY A 26 5.13 -1.71 -2.60
N ILE A 27 5.55 -1.32 -3.82
CA ILE A 27 6.51 -0.21 -3.99
C ILE A 27 5.93 1.14 -3.52
N GLY A 28 4.66 1.41 -3.80
CA GLY A 28 3.98 2.61 -3.32
C GLY A 28 3.99 2.75 -1.80
N TYR A 29 3.84 1.64 -1.08
CA TYR A 29 3.96 1.62 0.38
C TYR A 29 5.39 1.90 0.86
N PHE A 30 6.41 1.41 0.15
CA PHE A 30 7.80 1.77 0.43
C PHE A 30 8.06 3.27 0.25
N LEU A 31 7.53 3.87 -0.81
CA LEU A 31 7.68 5.30 -1.08
C LEU A 31 7.04 6.18 0.01
N MET A 32 5.93 5.71 0.59
CA MET A 32 5.27 6.38 1.72
C MET A 32 5.95 6.09 3.07
N GLY A 33 6.80 5.08 3.18
CA GLY A 33 7.46 4.69 4.44
C GLY A 33 6.76 3.59 5.23
N GLN A 34 5.66 3.02 4.70
CA GLN A 34 4.93 1.90 5.32
C GLN A 34 5.61 0.54 4.99
N LYS A 35 6.78 0.28 5.58
CA LYS A 35 7.63 -0.89 5.24
C LYS A 35 6.94 -2.24 5.50
N LYS A 36 6.25 -2.40 6.64
CA LYS A 36 5.54 -3.64 7.00
C LYS A 36 4.48 -3.98 5.94
N LYS A 37 3.64 -3.00 5.58
CA LYS A 37 2.62 -3.16 4.54
C LYS A 37 3.22 -3.45 3.17
N ALA A 38 4.31 -2.78 2.83
CA ALA A 38 5.00 -3.04 1.57
C ALA A 38 5.43 -4.50 1.42
N ILE A 39 6.04 -5.08 2.47
CA ILE A 39 6.47 -6.48 2.49
C ILE A 39 5.27 -7.43 2.38
N ILE A 40 4.20 -7.19 3.15
CA ILE A 40 3.01 -8.04 3.11
C ILE A 40 2.36 -8.00 1.72
N ALA A 41 2.23 -6.81 1.12
CA ALA A 41 1.65 -6.66 -0.21
C ALA A 41 2.50 -7.35 -1.30
N LEU A 42 3.84 -7.26 -1.19
CA LEU A 42 4.76 -8.01 -2.05
C LEU A 42 4.55 -9.52 -1.95
N ILE A 43 4.46 -10.05 -0.73
CA ILE A 43 4.23 -11.48 -0.51
C ILE A 43 2.91 -11.93 -1.12
N ILE A 44 1.84 -11.13 -0.96
CA ILE A 44 0.53 -11.44 -1.54
C ILE A 44 0.62 -11.46 -3.07
N CYS A 45 1.26 -10.47 -3.69
CA CYS A 45 1.32 -10.41 -5.15
C CYS A 45 2.28 -11.43 -5.77
N TRP A 46 3.46 -11.65 -5.18
CA TRP A 46 4.53 -12.48 -5.77
C TRP A 46 4.57 -13.93 -5.28
N VAL A 47 4.02 -14.23 -4.10
CA VAL A 47 3.98 -15.60 -3.57
C VAL A 47 2.57 -16.16 -3.71
N VAL A 48 1.56 -15.47 -3.16
CA VAL A 48 0.17 -15.95 -3.23
C VAL A 48 -0.38 -15.83 -4.65
N GLY A 49 0.00 -14.78 -5.39
CA GLY A 49 -0.38 -14.60 -6.79
C GLY A 49 -0.12 -15.83 -7.66
N PRO A 50 1.13 -16.30 -7.81
CA PRO A 50 1.43 -17.49 -8.59
C PRO A 50 0.75 -18.77 -8.06
N ILE A 51 0.69 -18.97 -6.74
CA ILE A 51 0.04 -20.14 -6.12
C ILE A 51 -1.45 -20.20 -6.45
N THR A 52 -2.10 -19.04 -6.56
CA THR A 52 -3.53 -18.91 -6.84
C THR A 52 -3.85 -18.65 -8.32
N CYS A 53 -2.93 -18.97 -9.23
CA CYS A 53 -3.08 -18.76 -10.67
C CYS A 53 -3.39 -17.29 -11.05
N GLY A 54 -2.81 -16.33 -10.33
CA GLY A 54 -2.90 -14.90 -10.60
C GLY A 54 -3.99 -14.14 -9.84
N VAL A 55 -4.79 -14.81 -8.99
CA VAL A 55 -5.78 -14.12 -8.14
C VAL A 55 -5.10 -13.13 -7.19
N GLY A 56 -3.98 -13.52 -6.56
CA GLY A 56 -3.20 -12.59 -5.72
C GLY A 56 -2.61 -11.40 -6.47
N MET A 57 -2.45 -11.48 -7.80
CA MET A 57 -2.03 -10.33 -8.61
C MET A 57 -3.16 -9.31 -8.82
N MET A 58 -4.43 -9.73 -8.71
CA MET A 58 -5.57 -8.80 -8.71
C MET A 58 -5.56 -7.89 -7.48
N CYS A 59 -4.96 -8.33 -6.37
CA CYS A 59 -4.78 -7.50 -5.18
C CYS A 59 -3.86 -6.29 -5.43
N ALA A 60 -3.01 -6.30 -6.46
CA ALA A 60 -2.19 -5.14 -6.81
C ALA A 60 -3.03 -3.90 -7.11
N TRP A 61 -4.22 -4.06 -7.70
CA TRP A 61 -5.17 -2.98 -7.95
C TRP A 61 -5.72 -2.39 -6.65
N VAL A 62 -6.06 -3.27 -5.71
CA VAL A 62 -6.54 -2.88 -4.38
C VAL A 62 -5.46 -2.11 -3.62
N PHE A 63 -4.23 -2.62 -3.62
CA PHE A 63 -3.09 -1.97 -2.96
C PHE A 63 -2.70 -0.65 -3.62
N ALA A 64 -2.85 -0.54 -4.94
CA ALA A 64 -2.66 0.72 -5.65
C ALA A 64 -3.70 1.78 -5.22
N TYR A 65 -4.97 1.39 -5.10
CA TYR A 65 -6.02 2.30 -4.66
C TYR A 65 -5.88 2.70 -3.18
N ASP A 66 -5.50 1.77 -2.30
CA ASP A 66 -5.19 2.10 -0.91
C ASP A 66 -4.01 3.07 -0.80
N ALA A 67 -2.94 2.85 -1.55
CA ALA A 67 -1.80 3.76 -1.59
C ALA A 67 -2.15 5.14 -2.16
N TYR A 68 -3.07 5.22 -3.12
CA TYR A 68 -3.63 6.47 -3.62
C TYR A 68 -4.33 7.26 -2.50
N LEU A 69 -5.22 6.61 -1.73
CA LEU A 69 -5.95 7.24 -0.64
C LEU A 69 -5.01 7.74 0.47
N LEU A 70 -4.05 6.92 0.89
CA LEU A 70 -3.08 7.29 1.93
C LEU A 70 -2.16 8.41 1.48
N SER A 71 -1.72 8.39 0.22
CA SER A 71 -0.91 9.46 -0.35
C SER A 71 -1.67 10.77 -0.47
N GLN A 72 -2.99 10.75 -0.74
CA GLN A 72 -3.79 11.97 -0.74
C GLN A 72 -3.85 12.60 0.66
N LYS A 73 -3.98 11.79 1.72
CA LYS A 73 -3.93 12.28 3.10
C LYS A 73 -2.58 12.94 3.40
N LEU A 74 -1.49 12.25 3.02
CA LEU A 74 -0.12 12.76 3.16
C LEU A 74 0.07 14.08 2.40
N GLN A 75 -0.38 14.16 1.15
CA GLN A 75 -0.33 15.35 0.31
C GLN A 75 -1.14 16.52 0.89
N ALA A 76 -2.27 16.23 1.54
CA ALA A 76 -3.08 17.22 2.26
C ALA A 76 -2.43 17.69 3.57
N GLY A 77 -1.20 17.24 3.89
CA GLY A 77 -0.48 17.59 5.11
C GLY A 77 -0.95 16.81 6.34
N GLN A 78 -1.78 15.78 6.18
CA GLN A 78 -2.19 14.92 7.28
C GLN A 78 -1.10 13.89 7.58
N SER A 79 -1.00 13.50 8.85
CA SER A 79 -0.17 12.37 9.25
C SER A 79 -0.96 11.07 9.14
N ILE A 80 -0.32 10.01 8.66
CA ILE A 80 -0.91 8.66 8.62
C ILE A 80 -0.14 7.74 9.57
N GLY A 81 -0.81 6.75 10.13
CA GLY A 81 -0.13 5.68 10.88
C GLY A 81 0.69 4.75 9.98
N GLU A 82 1.76 4.17 10.51
CA GLU A 82 2.59 3.18 9.80
C GLU A 82 1.78 1.98 9.27
N ASN A 83 0.74 1.56 10.00
CA ASN A 83 -0.16 0.47 9.62
C ASN A 83 -1.56 0.96 9.20
N GLU A 84 -1.74 2.27 9.02
CA GLU A 84 -3.03 2.81 8.59
C GLU A 84 -3.36 2.36 7.16
N ASN A 85 -4.63 2.02 6.95
CA ASN A 85 -5.19 1.68 5.65
C ASN A 85 -6.20 2.75 5.25
N GLY A 86 -6.18 3.14 3.97
CA GLY A 86 -7.24 3.94 3.37
C GLY A 86 -8.51 3.11 3.13
N LEU A 87 -8.36 1.80 2.95
CA LEU A 87 -9.47 0.84 2.81
C LEU A 87 -9.66 0.03 4.09
N GLU A 88 -10.86 0.08 4.67
CA GLU A 88 -11.14 -0.53 5.96
C GLU A 88 -11.00 -2.06 5.96
N PHE A 89 -11.38 -2.74 4.88
CA PHE A 89 -11.26 -4.20 4.80
C PHE A 89 -9.80 -4.68 4.79
N LEU A 90 -8.84 -3.82 4.41
CA LEU A 90 -7.42 -4.14 4.46
C LEU A 90 -6.91 -4.24 5.90
N ASN A 91 -7.65 -3.73 6.89
CA ASN A 91 -7.34 -3.94 8.32
C ASN A 91 -7.39 -5.43 8.70
N MET A 92 -8.17 -6.24 7.99
CA MET A 92 -8.20 -7.70 8.22
C MET A 92 -6.92 -8.38 7.72
N ILE A 93 -6.24 -7.79 6.73
CA ILE A 93 -5.05 -8.34 6.08
C ILE A 93 -3.79 -7.82 6.77
N PHE A 94 -3.71 -6.51 7.00
CA PHE A 94 -2.56 -5.84 7.62
C PHE A 94 -2.76 -5.65 9.12
N LYS A 95 -3.14 -6.73 9.82
CA LYS A 95 -3.34 -6.68 11.28
C LYS A 95 -2.04 -6.27 11.98
N ASP A 96 -2.16 -5.38 12.96
CA ASP A 96 -1.07 -4.90 13.81
C ASP A 96 -0.33 -6.05 14.52
#